data_AF-A0A2H9R5I5-F1
#
_entry.id   AF-A0A2H9R5I5-F1
#
_cell.length_a   1.000
_cell.length_b   1.000
_cell.length_c   1.000
_cell.angle_alpha   90.00
_cell.angle_beta   90.00
_cell.angle_gamma   90.00
#
_symmetry.space_group_name_H-M   'P 1'
#
loop_
_entity.id
_entity.type
_entity.pdbx_description
1 polymer ?
#
loop_
_entity_poly.entity_id
_entity_poly.type
_entity_poly.pdbx_seq_one_letter_code
_entity_poly.pdbx_strand_id
1 'polypeptide(L)'
;MNKIFFYVSVLIVIALIFIVPNLTIPLTGNVVGVDKGQEVVLETNYGDIVLALYSDMPVTTGNFVDLVNEGYYDGVKFHRVINGFMIQGGDPYTKDDSKKNLWGAGGPGYTIEDEFNGKGNLRGTISMANAGANTGGSQFFINLVDNNFLDGKHPVFGEVISGMGVVDKIGKVQTTGSPLDRPLEDVVIERIYAR
;
A
#
# COMPACT_ATOMS: atom_id res chain seq x y z
N MET A 1 -54.85 -53.68 23.79
CA MET A 1 -53.88 -53.41 24.87
C MET A 1 -53.70 -51.90 24.95
N ASN A 2 -53.86 -51.27 26.12
CA ASN A 2 -53.68 -49.82 26.43
C ASN A 2 -54.44 -48.81 25.52
N LYS A 3 -55.63 -48.27 25.82
CA LYS A 3 -56.18 -47.45 26.95
C LYS A 3 -55.63 -46.01 27.10
N ILE A 4 -56.60 -45.06 27.18
CA ILE A 4 -56.65 -43.82 28.03
C ILE A 4 -55.80 -42.61 27.55
N PHE A 5 -56.27 -41.33 27.51
CA PHE A 5 -57.59 -40.68 27.74
C PHE A 5 -57.67 -39.20 27.27
N PHE A 6 -58.88 -38.70 26.97
CA PHE A 6 -59.36 -37.28 27.09
C PHE A 6 -58.67 -36.19 26.21
N TYR A 7 -59.18 -34.96 26.00
CA TYR A 7 -60.19 -34.12 26.67
C TYR A 7 -61.10 -33.34 25.67
N VAL A 8 -62.24 -32.83 26.17
CA VAL A 8 -63.17 -31.90 25.50
C VAL A 8 -62.81 -30.44 25.85
N SER A 9 -63.36 -29.45 25.10
CA SER A 9 -63.41 -28.00 25.42
C SER A 9 -62.10 -27.22 25.15
N VAL A 10 -62.07 -25.90 24.89
CA VAL A 10 -63.09 -24.85 24.67
C VAL A 10 -62.44 -23.70 23.87
N LEU A 11 -63.16 -22.57 23.65
CA LEU A 11 -62.71 -21.26 23.14
C LEU A 11 -61.18 -20.97 23.25
N ILE A 12 -60.55 -20.23 22.32
CA ILE A 12 -60.69 -18.77 22.24
C ILE A 12 -60.28 -18.24 20.85
N VAL A 13 -61.11 -17.37 20.28
CA VAL A 13 -60.72 -16.43 19.23
C VAL A 13 -60.06 -15.22 19.91
N ILE A 14 -58.74 -15.10 19.84
CA ILE A 14 -58.03 -13.85 20.12
C ILE A 14 -57.49 -13.32 18.80
N ALA A 15 -57.98 -12.15 18.40
CA ALA A 15 -57.34 -11.35 17.38
C ALA A 15 -56.01 -10.83 17.91
N LEU A 16 -54.90 -11.35 17.39
CA LEU A 16 -53.62 -10.66 17.45
C LEU A 16 -53.35 -10.03 16.09
N ILE A 17 -53.55 -8.72 16.06
CA ILE A 17 -53.09 -7.86 14.98
C ILE A 17 -51.58 -8.03 14.90
N PHE A 18 -51.11 -8.73 13.87
CA PHE A 18 -49.70 -8.74 13.53
C PHE A 18 -49.32 -7.33 13.06
N ILE A 19 -48.73 -6.57 13.98
CA ILE A 19 -47.91 -5.41 13.65
C ILE A 19 -46.80 -5.94 12.74
N VAL A 20 -46.93 -5.72 11.43
CA VAL A 20 -45.82 -5.96 10.49
C VAL A 20 -44.77 -4.91 10.83
N PRO A 21 -43.57 -5.29 11.34
CA PRO A 21 -42.47 -4.34 11.38
C PRO A 21 -42.11 -3.99 9.94
N ASN A 22 -41.77 -2.73 9.69
CA ASN A 22 -41.33 -2.28 8.37
C ASN A 22 -40.20 -3.18 7.85
N LEU A 23 -40.51 -4.02 6.86
CA LEU A 23 -39.52 -4.87 6.23
C LEU A 23 -38.66 -4.03 5.30
N THR A 24 -37.62 -3.40 5.85
CA THR A 24 -36.55 -2.83 5.06
C THR A 24 -35.85 -3.97 4.31
N ILE A 25 -36.18 -4.11 3.03
CA ILE A 25 -35.46 -5.02 2.13
C ILE A 25 -34.02 -4.50 2.06
N PRO A 26 -33.00 -5.28 2.49
CA PRO A 26 -31.62 -4.88 2.25
C PRO A 26 -31.39 -4.93 0.74
N LEU A 27 -31.01 -3.80 0.15
CA LEU A 27 -30.55 -3.75 -1.22
C LEU A 27 -29.23 -4.53 -1.31
N THR A 28 -29.31 -5.83 -1.63
CA THR A 28 -28.16 -6.65 -2.03
C THR A 28 -27.72 -6.29 -3.44
N GLY A 29 -27.38 -5.02 -3.64
CA GLY A 29 -26.44 -4.63 -4.67
C GLY A 29 -25.04 -4.87 -4.10
N ASN A 30 -24.22 -5.65 -4.80
CA ASN A 30 -22.78 -5.63 -4.57
C ASN A 30 -22.26 -4.25 -5.00
N VAL A 31 -22.36 -3.27 -4.09
CA VAL A 31 -21.37 -2.19 -4.07
C VAL A 31 -20.07 -2.93 -3.78
N VAL A 32 -19.22 -3.07 -4.81
CA VAL A 32 -17.88 -3.66 -4.64
C VAL A 32 -17.20 -2.82 -3.58
N GLY A 33 -17.05 -3.40 -2.39
CA GLY A 33 -16.37 -2.74 -1.29
C GLY A 33 -14.98 -2.37 -1.78
N VAL A 34 -14.65 -1.08 -1.77
CA VAL A 34 -13.32 -0.62 -2.19
C VAL A 34 -12.33 -1.30 -1.26
N ASP A 35 -11.54 -2.20 -1.83
CA ASP A 35 -10.54 -3.01 -1.14
C ASP A 35 -9.37 -2.12 -0.71
N LYS A 36 -9.63 -1.31 0.31
CA LYS A 36 -8.63 -0.52 1.01
C LYS A 36 -7.87 -1.44 1.93
N GLY A 37 -6.75 -1.94 1.45
CA GLY A 37 -5.71 -2.48 2.30
C GLY A 37 -5.10 -1.40 3.21
N GLN A 38 -4.13 -1.82 4.00
CA GLN A 38 -3.52 -1.04 5.07
C GLN A 38 -3.07 0.36 4.60
N GLU A 39 -3.49 1.41 5.32
CA GLU A 39 -2.96 2.76 5.13
C GLU A 39 -1.61 2.89 5.87
N VAL A 40 -0.61 3.49 5.22
CA VAL A 40 0.72 3.75 5.81
C VAL A 40 1.11 5.22 5.58
N VAL A 41 1.78 5.80 6.57
CA VAL A 41 2.26 7.19 6.52
C VAL A 41 3.77 7.19 6.43
N LEU A 42 4.31 7.85 5.40
CA LEU A 42 5.71 8.22 5.27
C LEU A 42 5.85 9.67 5.75
N GLU A 43 6.45 9.87 6.92
CA GLU A 43 6.83 11.22 7.36
C GLU A 43 8.19 11.55 6.74
N THR A 44 8.30 12.73 6.12
CA THR A 44 9.53 13.16 5.44
C THR A 44 9.87 14.60 5.79
N ASN A 45 11.14 14.99 5.66
CA ASN A 45 11.56 16.39 5.79
C ASN A 45 10.95 17.34 4.72
N TYR A 46 10.11 16.83 3.81
CA TYR A 46 9.34 17.58 2.83
C TYR A 46 7.84 17.67 3.14
N GLY A 47 7.34 16.92 4.12
CA GLY A 47 5.94 16.72 4.49
C GLY A 47 5.50 15.25 4.43
N ASP A 48 4.24 14.98 4.78
CA ASP A 48 3.73 13.61 4.87
C ASP A 48 3.20 13.09 3.53
N ILE A 49 3.41 11.79 3.28
CA ILE A 49 2.84 11.05 2.16
C ILE A 49 2.06 9.87 2.75
N VAL A 50 0.77 9.73 2.41
CA VAL A 50 -0.07 8.62 2.87
C VAL A 50 -0.36 7.70 1.70
N LEU A 51 -0.04 6.42 1.85
CA LEU A 51 -0.32 5.38 0.87
C LEU A 51 -1.50 4.53 1.34
N ALA A 52 -2.33 4.08 0.41
CA ALA A 52 -3.16 2.89 0.58
C ALA A 52 -2.45 1.73 -0.14
N LEU A 53 -2.18 0.65 0.60
CA LEU A 53 -1.58 -0.56 0.04
C LEU A 53 -2.67 -1.51 -0.48
N TYR A 54 -2.38 -2.31 -1.50
CA TYR A 54 -3.35 -3.24 -2.07
C TYR A 54 -3.33 -4.59 -1.33
N SER A 55 -4.52 -5.05 -0.93
CA SER A 55 -4.74 -6.33 -0.24
C SER A 55 -4.51 -7.54 -1.14
N ASP A 56 -4.67 -7.37 -2.46
CA ASP A 56 -4.48 -8.41 -3.47
C ASP A 56 -3.01 -8.67 -3.84
N MET A 57 -2.07 -8.20 -3.01
CA MET A 57 -0.62 -8.37 -3.17
C MET A 57 0.07 -8.83 -1.88
N PRO A 58 -0.29 -10.00 -1.32
CA PRO A 58 0.27 -10.49 -0.05
C PRO A 58 1.79 -10.63 -0.01
N VAL A 59 2.47 -10.93 -1.13
CA VAL A 59 3.94 -11.05 -1.14
C VAL A 59 4.60 -9.68 -1.04
N THR A 60 4.18 -8.73 -1.89
CA THR A 60 4.81 -7.41 -1.99
C THR A 60 4.37 -6.48 -0.88
N THR A 61 3.05 -6.37 -0.65
CA THR A 61 2.47 -5.57 0.42
C THR A 61 2.86 -6.13 1.79
N GLY A 62 2.83 -7.45 1.97
CA GLY A 62 3.21 -8.09 3.24
C GLY A 62 4.65 -7.78 3.63
N ASN A 63 5.61 -8.06 2.74
CA ASN A 63 7.02 -7.70 2.92
C ASN A 63 7.23 -6.21 3.24
N PHE A 64 6.53 -5.30 2.53
CA PHE A 64 6.65 -3.87 2.80
C PHE A 64 6.12 -3.53 4.21
N VAL A 65 4.98 -4.08 4.60
CA VAL A 65 4.37 -3.87 5.93
C VAL A 65 5.23 -4.44 7.05
N ASP A 66 5.82 -5.62 6.89
CA ASP A 66 6.72 -6.22 7.88
C ASP A 66 7.95 -5.33 8.11
N LEU A 67 8.60 -4.87 7.04
CA LEU A 67 9.72 -3.92 7.11
C LEU A 67 9.32 -2.58 7.74
N VAL A 68 8.09 -2.08 7.51
CA VAL A 68 7.54 -0.91 8.21
C VAL A 68 7.41 -1.17 9.71
N ASN A 69 6.85 -2.31 10.11
CA ASN A 69 6.66 -2.67 11.52
C ASN A 69 8.00 -2.87 12.26
N GLU A 70 9.06 -3.27 11.56
CA GLU A 70 10.43 -3.39 12.09
C GLU A 70 11.16 -2.04 12.23
N GLY A 71 10.58 -0.92 11.76
CA GLY A 71 11.29 0.38 11.67
C GLY A 71 12.42 0.38 10.64
N TYR A 72 12.39 -0.56 9.67
CA TYR A 72 13.45 -0.75 8.68
C TYR A 72 13.68 0.52 7.85
N TYR A 73 12.62 1.29 7.58
CA TYR A 73 12.68 2.48 6.75
C TYR A 73 13.05 3.78 7.49
N ASP A 74 13.17 3.77 8.81
CA ASP A 74 13.44 4.98 9.59
C ASP A 74 14.83 5.58 9.26
N GLY A 75 14.86 6.84 8.80
CA GLY A 75 16.06 7.51 8.34
C GLY A 75 16.56 7.10 6.94
N VAL A 76 15.80 6.28 6.19
CA VAL A 76 16.10 5.98 4.77
C VAL A 76 15.89 7.24 3.92
N LYS A 77 16.73 7.43 2.90
CA LYS A 77 16.66 8.58 2.01
C LYS A 77 16.12 8.18 0.63
N PHE A 78 15.40 9.09 -0.02
CA PHE A 78 15.15 8.97 -1.47
C PHE A 78 16.47 9.23 -2.20
N HIS A 79 17.18 8.16 -2.54
CA HIS A 79 18.56 8.22 -3.04
C HIS A 79 18.64 8.51 -4.54
N ARG A 80 17.51 8.43 -5.26
CA ARG A 80 17.42 8.67 -6.71
C ARG A 80 16.08 9.32 -7.05
N VAL A 81 16.12 10.47 -7.70
CA VAL A 81 14.95 11.29 -8.02
C VAL A 81 15.04 11.75 -9.46
N ILE A 82 14.09 11.35 -10.31
CA ILE A 82 14.09 11.70 -11.73
C ILE A 82 12.79 12.41 -12.05
N ASN A 83 12.86 13.73 -12.23
CA ASN A 83 11.72 14.56 -12.62
C ASN A 83 11.11 14.05 -13.93
N GLY A 84 9.79 13.91 -13.97
CA GLY A 84 9.08 13.30 -15.11
C GLY A 84 9.23 11.77 -15.19
N PHE A 85 9.69 11.10 -14.13
CA PHE A 85 9.74 9.63 -14.04
C PHE A 85 9.25 9.14 -12.67
N MET A 86 10.11 9.13 -11.63
CA MET A 86 9.78 8.61 -10.30
C MET A 86 10.73 9.12 -9.20
N ILE A 87 10.38 8.85 -7.94
CA ILE A 87 11.25 9.01 -6.75
C ILE A 87 11.50 7.64 -6.12
N GLN A 88 12.76 7.24 -5.93
CA GLN A 88 13.15 5.90 -5.45
C GLN A 88 13.81 5.96 -4.06
N GLY A 89 13.38 5.07 -3.18
CA GLY A 89 13.82 4.95 -1.79
C GLY A 89 13.91 3.48 -1.33
N GLY A 90 13.90 3.26 -0.02
CA GLY A 90 13.89 1.91 0.57
C GLY A 90 15.25 1.20 0.69
N ASP A 91 16.36 1.88 0.43
CA ASP A 91 17.72 1.32 0.58
C ASP A 91 18.29 1.61 1.98
N PRO A 92 18.66 0.59 2.79
CA PRO A 92 19.21 0.77 4.14
C PRO A 92 20.60 1.45 4.16
N TYR A 93 21.40 1.38 3.09
CA TYR A 93 22.70 2.05 3.05
C TYR A 93 22.58 3.57 3.03
N THR A 94 21.41 4.11 2.70
CA THR A 94 21.14 5.55 2.73
C THR A 94 21.17 6.17 4.12
N LYS A 95 21.00 5.36 5.17
CA LYS A 95 21.14 5.77 6.58
C LYS A 95 22.57 6.14 6.97
N ASP A 96 23.57 5.78 6.15
CA ASP A 96 24.99 5.94 6.42
C ASP A 96 25.67 6.69 5.26
N ASP A 97 25.99 7.96 5.47
CA ASP A 97 26.64 8.79 4.45
C ASP A 97 28.08 8.35 4.12
N SER A 98 28.73 7.52 4.96
CA SER A 98 30.01 6.90 4.60
C SER A 98 29.85 5.85 3.48
N LYS A 99 28.63 5.34 3.28
CA LYS A 99 28.25 4.39 2.23
C LYS A 99 27.62 5.07 1.01
N LYS A 100 27.78 6.39 0.82
CA LYS A 100 27.18 7.16 -0.32
C LYS A 100 27.51 6.63 -1.73
N ASN A 101 28.51 5.76 -1.86
CA ASN A 101 28.90 5.06 -3.09
C ASN A 101 28.18 3.70 -3.30
N LEU A 102 27.48 3.20 -2.28
CA LEU A 102 26.70 1.95 -2.30
C LEU A 102 25.19 2.21 -2.35
N TRP A 103 24.76 3.48 -2.35
CA TRP A 103 23.35 3.85 -2.41
C TRP A 103 22.72 3.36 -3.73
N GLY A 104 21.55 2.75 -3.63
CA GLY A 104 20.87 1.98 -4.68
C GLY A 104 21.20 0.49 -4.71
N ALA A 105 22.17 0.02 -3.91
CA ALA A 105 22.61 -1.39 -3.91
C ALA A 105 22.28 -2.18 -2.61
N GLY A 106 21.67 -1.54 -1.60
CA GLY A 106 21.24 -2.24 -0.38
C GLY A 106 19.85 -2.88 -0.50
N GLY A 107 19.54 -3.75 0.48
CA GLY A 107 18.27 -4.47 0.60
C GLY A 107 18.17 -5.19 1.95
N PRO A 108 17.09 -5.95 2.22
CA PRO A 108 16.80 -6.53 3.53
C PRO A 108 17.59 -7.82 3.82
N GLY A 109 18.52 -8.21 2.94
CA GLY A 109 19.31 -9.45 3.05
C GLY A 109 18.67 -10.66 2.35
N TYR A 110 17.49 -10.49 1.76
CA TYR A 110 16.74 -11.48 0.98
C TYR A 110 16.05 -10.80 -0.22
N THR A 111 15.44 -11.60 -1.08
CA THR A 111 14.59 -11.14 -2.19
C THR A 111 13.21 -11.79 -2.15
N ILE A 112 12.22 -11.14 -2.77
CA ILE A 112 10.85 -11.63 -2.94
C ILE A 112 10.51 -11.91 -4.41
N GLU A 113 9.53 -12.79 -4.64
CA GLU A 113 8.95 -13.02 -5.97
C GLU A 113 8.14 -11.80 -6.45
N ASP A 114 8.11 -11.56 -7.76
CA ASP A 114 7.28 -10.49 -8.33
C ASP A 114 5.81 -10.91 -8.37
N GLU A 115 4.95 -9.97 -8.01
CA GLU A 115 3.51 -10.16 -7.90
C GLU A 115 2.78 -9.14 -8.76
N PHE A 116 1.83 -9.59 -9.60
CA PHE A 116 1.16 -8.73 -10.58
C PHE A 116 -0.36 -8.92 -10.54
N ASN A 117 -1.07 -7.87 -10.17
CA ASN A 117 -2.55 -7.81 -10.07
C ASN A 117 -3.20 -7.04 -11.26
N GLY A 118 -2.43 -6.78 -12.32
CA GLY A 118 -2.90 -6.03 -13.50
C GLY A 118 -2.98 -4.50 -13.33
N LYS A 119 -2.62 -3.95 -12.16
CA LYS A 119 -2.50 -2.50 -11.95
C LYS A 119 -1.22 -1.98 -12.61
N GLY A 120 -1.31 -0.81 -13.25
CA GLY A 120 -0.18 -0.20 -13.98
C GLY A 120 0.64 0.77 -13.13
N ASN A 121 1.86 1.06 -13.58
CA ASN A 121 2.80 2.03 -13.01
C ASN A 121 2.34 3.46 -13.34
N LEU A 122 1.11 3.80 -12.96
CA LEU A 122 0.50 5.11 -13.19
C LEU A 122 1.01 6.15 -12.19
N ARG A 123 0.86 7.44 -12.51
CA ARG A 123 1.22 8.54 -11.62
C ARG A 123 0.57 8.35 -10.23
N GLY A 124 1.39 8.44 -9.19
CA GLY A 124 0.97 8.30 -7.80
C GLY A 124 0.92 6.87 -7.27
N THR A 125 1.15 5.84 -8.08
CA THR A 125 1.32 4.48 -7.55
C THR A 125 2.70 4.28 -6.92
N ILE A 126 2.78 3.42 -5.89
CA ILE A 126 4.03 2.91 -5.34
C ILE A 126 4.32 1.54 -5.96
N SER A 127 5.58 1.27 -6.27
CA SER A 127 5.98 0.05 -6.98
C SER A 127 7.32 -0.47 -6.48
N MET A 128 7.49 -1.80 -6.48
CA MET A 128 8.67 -2.48 -5.97
C MET A 128 9.83 -2.36 -6.97
N ALA A 129 10.96 -1.84 -6.52
CA ALA A 129 12.18 -1.81 -7.31
C ALA A 129 12.83 -3.19 -7.27
N ASN A 130 13.37 -3.64 -8.41
CA ASN A 130 14.09 -4.90 -8.54
C ASN A 130 15.26 -4.73 -9.53
N ALA A 131 16.17 -5.69 -9.54
CA ALA A 131 17.31 -5.78 -10.48
C ALA A 131 17.02 -6.74 -11.65
N GLY A 132 15.75 -7.07 -11.88
CA GLY A 132 15.29 -8.19 -12.71
C GLY A 132 14.20 -8.99 -12.02
N ALA A 133 13.62 -9.96 -12.72
CA ALA A 133 12.47 -10.72 -12.22
C ALA A 133 12.78 -11.45 -10.90
N ASN A 134 11.86 -11.39 -9.94
CA ASN A 134 11.94 -12.00 -8.61
C ASN A 134 13.15 -11.53 -7.78
N THR A 135 13.54 -10.25 -7.93
CA THR A 135 14.61 -9.61 -7.14
C THR A 135 14.14 -8.35 -6.41
N GLY A 136 12.84 -8.26 -6.12
CA GLY A 136 12.30 -7.27 -5.20
C GLY A 136 12.84 -7.47 -3.78
N GLY A 137 12.72 -6.46 -2.92
CA GLY A 137 13.21 -6.51 -1.54
C GLY A 137 12.63 -5.36 -0.71
N SER A 138 13.47 -4.41 -0.30
CA SER A 138 13.03 -3.22 0.46
C SER A 138 12.91 -1.96 -0.40
N GLN A 139 13.56 -1.92 -1.57
CA GLN A 139 13.58 -0.72 -2.40
C GLN A 139 12.27 -0.53 -3.16
N PHE A 140 11.75 0.70 -3.19
CA PHE A 140 10.51 1.06 -3.86
C PHE A 140 10.67 2.38 -4.60
N PHE A 141 9.74 2.66 -5.52
CA PHE A 141 9.60 3.97 -6.12
C PHE A 141 8.14 4.43 -6.15
N ILE A 142 7.93 5.75 -6.12
CA ILE A 142 6.62 6.38 -6.33
C ILE A 142 6.64 7.08 -7.70
N ASN A 143 5.67 6.74 -8.55
CA ASN A 143 5.57 7.23 -9.92
C ASN A 143 5.18 8.72 -9.99
N LEU A 144 5.99 9.55 -10.66
CA LEU A 144 5.69 10.97 -10.90
C LEU A 144 4.81 11.19 -12.14
N VAL A 145 4.85 10.25 -13.09
CA VAL A 145 4.06 10.23 -14.33
C VAL A 145 3.60 8.79 -14.63
N ASP A 146 2.82 8.59 -15.68
CA ASP A 146 2.44 7.26 -16.14
C ASP A 146 3.62 6.57 -16.82
N ASN A 147 4.12 5.50 -16.21
CA ASN A 147 5.31 4.74 -16.58
C ASN A 147 4.96 3.33 -17.08
N ASN A 148 3.92 3.18 -17.90
CA ASN A 148 3.40 1.87 -18.34
C ASN A 148 4.43 0.95 -19.03
N PHE A 149 5.57 1.47 -19.46
CA PHE A 149 6.70 0.65 -19.94
C PHE A 149 7.36 -0.21 -18.84
N LEU A 150 7.02 0.02 -17.57
CA LEU A 150 7.38 -0.78 -16.39
C LEU A 150 6.34 -1.85 -16.02
N ASP A 151 5.18 -1.86 -16.68
CA ASP A 151 4.09 -2.81 -16.37
C ASP A 151 4.55 -4.25 -16.67
N GLY A 152 4.23 -5.17 -15.75
CA GLY A 152 4.72 -6.56 -15.80
C GLY A 152 6.22 -6.72 -15.50
N LYS A 153 6.91 -5.67 -15.03
CA LYS A 153 8.32 -5.71 -14.59
C LYS A 153 8.51 -5.27 -13.15
N HIS A 154 7.71 -4.31 -12.69
CA HIS A 154 7.72 -3.81 -11.32
C HIS A 154 6.32 -3.99 -10.68
N PRO A 155 6.20 -4.81 -9.62
CA PRO A 155 4.97 -4.98 -8.84
C PRO A 155 4.42 -3.64 -8.32
N VAL A 156 3.14 -3.33 -8.60
CA VAL A 156 2.48 -2.08 -8.22
C VAL A 156 1.57 -2.32 -7.03
N PHE A 157 2.07 -2.08 -5.81
CA PHE A 157 1.49 -2.59 -4.55
C PHE A 157 0.73 -1.55 -3.71
N GLY A 158 0.55 -0.33 -4.21
CA GLY A 158 -0.32 0.66 -3.59
C GLY A 158 -0.39 1.98 -4.35
N GLU A 159 -1.04 2.97 -3.76
CA GLU A 159 -1.16 4.33 -4.31
C GLU A 159 -1.15 5.41 -3.23
N VAL A 160 -0.67 6.60 -3.60
CA VAL A 160 -0.67 7.80 -2.75
C VAL A 160 -2.09 8.38 -2.67
N ILE A 161 -2.73 8.23 -1.51
CA ILE A 161 -4.07 8.77 -1.22
C ILE A 161 -4.04 10.17 -0.60
N SER A 162 -2.88 10.61 -0.07
CA SER A 162 -2.65 11.98 0.39
C SER A 162 -1.16 12.33 0.27
N GLY A 163 -0.83 13.60 0.08
CA GLY A 163 0.57 14.04 0.00
C GLY A 163 1.19 14.00 -1.42
N MET A 164 0.42 13.82 -2.50
CA MET A 164 0.97 13.93 -3.86
C MET A 164 1.68 15.27 -4.15
N GLY A 165 1.27 16.36 -3.50
CA GLY A 165 2.01 17.63 -3.57
C GLY A 165 3.39 17.59 -2.93
N VAL A 166 3.61 16.73 -1.93
CA VAL A 166 4.93 16.44 -1.34
C VAL A 166 5.76 15.60 -2.30
N VAL A 167 5.17 14.54 -2.88
CA VAL A 167 5.79 13.72 -3.94
C VAL A 167 6.27 14.60 -5.11
N ASP A 168 5.43 15.52 -5.59
CA ASP A 168 5.79 16.48 -6.66
C ASP A 168 6.87 17.49 -6.25
N LYS A 169 6.95 17.85 -4.97
CA LYS A 169 7.99 18.75 -4.42
C LYS A 169 9.32 18.02 -4.36
N ILE A 170 9.33 16.77 -3.89
CA ILE A 170 10.51 15.88 -3.90
C ILE A 170 10.97 15.65 -5.34
N GLY A 171 10.05 15.34 -6.26
CA GLY A 171 10.35 15.11 -7.68
C GLY A 171 10.98 16.29 -8.43
N LYS A 172 11.08 17.47 -7.81
CA LYS A 172 11.66 18.71 -8.37
C LYS A 172 12.90 19.20 -7.62
N VAL A 173 13.43 18.45 -6.65
CA VAL A 173 14.70 18.81 -6.00
C VAL A 173 15.85 18.79 -7.01
N GLN A 174 16.89 19.58 -6.77
CA GLN A 174 18.09 19.51 -7.58
C GLN A 174 18.82 18.20 -7.30
N THR A 175 19.27 17.53 -8.36
CA THR A 175 20.06 16.29 -8.28
C THR A 175 21.47 16.50 -8.82
N THR A 176 22.32 15.50 -8.66
CA THR A 176 23.71 15.49 -9.15
C THR A 176 23.85 15.62 -10.66
N GLY A 177 22.78 15.44 -11.45
CA GLY A 177 22.83 15.35 -12.92
C GLY A 177 23.73 14.22 -13.44
N SER A 178 24.07 13.26 -12.58
CA SER A 178 24.82 12.05 -12.91
C SER A 178 23.84 10.88 -13.07
N PRO A 179 24.24 9.72 -13.65
CA PRO A 179 23.35 8.57 -13.85
C PRO A 179 22.73 7.97 -12.57
N LEU A 180 23.13 8.44 -11.38
CA LEU A 180 22.55 8.08 -10.09
C LEU A 180 21.35 8.97 -9.71
N ASP A 181 21.21 10.13 -10.34
CA ASP A 181 20.16 11.14 -10.10
C ASP A 181 19.89 11.41 -8.61
N ARG A 182 20.96 11.47 -7.81
CA ARG A 182 20.87 11.63 -6.36
C ARG A 182 20.55 13.08 -6.02
N PRO A 183 19.60 13.36 -5.10
CA PRO A 183 19.40 14.71 -4.58
C PRO A 183 20.70 15.37 -4.06
N LEU A 184 20.82 16.68 -4.25
CA LEU A 184 21.94 17.47 -3.72
C LEU A 184 21.79 17.72 -2.22
N GLU A 185 20.55 17.94 -1.76
CA GLU A 185 20.19 17.93 -0.35
C GLU A 185 19.39 16.66 -0.04
N ASP A 186 19.66 16.05 1.11
CA ASP A 186 19.07 14.76 1.45
C ASP A 186 17.55 14.88 1.66
N VAL A 187 16.78 14.06 0.94
CA VAL A 187 15.35 13.87 1.15
C VAL A 187 15.18 12.63 2.02
N VAL A 188 14.82 12.83 3.28
CA VAL A 188 14.83 11.81 4.33
C VAL A 188 13.39 11.39 4.63
N ILE A 189 13.15 10.08 4.64
CA ILE A 189 11.98 9.46 5.27
C ILE A 189 12.35 9.32 6.75
N GLU A 190 11.76 10.16 7.59
CA GLU A 190 12.08 10.23 9.01
C GLU A 190 11.58 8.97 9.72
N ARG A 191 10.37 8.51 9.35
CA ARG A 191 9.79 7.21 9.71
C ARG A 191 8.71 6.76 8.73
N ILE A 192 8.39 5.46 8.74
CA ILE A 192 7.17 4.93 8.14
C ILE A 192 6.38 4.18 9.21
N TYR A 193 5.06 4.33 9.27
CA TYR A 193 4.20 3.56 10.18
C TYR A 193 2.82 3.29 9.60
N ALA A 194 2.19 2.21 10.08
CA ALA A 194 0.80 1.85 9.78
C ALA A 194 -0.20 2.74 10.52
N ARG A 195 -1.32 3.06 9.89
CA ARG A 195 -2.38 3.93 10.42
C ARG A 195 -3.59 3.16 10.96
#